data_AF-A0A960B330-F1
#
_entry.id   AF-A0A960B330-F1
#
_cell.length_a   1.000
_cell.length_b   1.000
_cell.length_c   1.000
_cell.angle_alpha   90.00
_cell.angle_beta   90.00
_cell.angle_gamma   90.00
#
_symmetry.space_group_name_H-M   'P 1'
#
loop_
_entity.id
_entity.type
_entity.pdbx_description
1 polymer ?
#
loop_
_entity_poly.entity_id
_entity_poly.type
_entity_poly.pdbx_seq_one_letter_code
_entity_poly.pdbx_strand_id
1 'polypeptide(L)'
;MSTTRSRLVPTRTRRLRSLVVVAAASTMLLSGCAGTHLGVAAEVGDSTITMQTVDDTASDFCTGVRPQLGTGGNPAVASMGKLRTYVVQQLVARKLTDLIAADYGITPSSDYRTAVRSAELSASALPEDKRAGYAELQTTGNYVTDVIGAAATAELAKAGNANPSQDEVGKAFSALIDKYLNETDITIDPRFGLSSDLQAADNSVSFAVSSLAKQGLKAANDQAGTEDTTYANALPASLRCQK
;
A
#
# COMPACT_ATOMS: atom_id res chain seq x y z
N MET A 1 -19.59 -85.60 0.90
CA MET A 1 -18.86 -85.47 -0.37
C MET A 1 -18.42 -84.01 -0.51
N SER A 2 -17.21 -83.67 -0.09
CA SER A 2 -16.07 -83.27 -0.95
C SER A 2 -16.50 -82.35 -2.10
N THR A 3 -16.08 -81.08 -2.15
CA THR A 3 -14.70 -80.74 -2.50
C THR A 3 -14.32 -79.30 -2.09
N THR A 4 -13.28 -79.20 -1.27
CA THR A 4 -12.56 -77.97 -0.94
C THR A 4 -11.60 -77.63 -2.08
N ARG A 5 -11.67 -76.41 -2.64
CA ARG A 5 -10.65 -75.87 -3.57
C ARG A 5 -9.96 -74.68 -2.93
N SER A 6 -8.77 -74.91 -2.39
CA SER A 6 -7.82 -73.86 -2.00
C SER A 6 -7.21 -73.23 -3.25
N ARG A 7 -7.37 -71.91 -3.43
CA ARG A 7 -6.60 -71.12 -4.39
C ARG A 7 -5.48 -70.41 -3.63
N LEU A 8 -4.24 -70.75 -3.99
CA LEU A 8 -3.03 -70.04 -3.61
C LEU A 8 -2.96 -68.73 -4.42
N VAL A 9 -2.85 -67.59 -3.74
CA VAL A 9 -2.54 -66.29 -4.36
C VAL A 9 -1.05 -65.99 -4.14
N PRO A 10 -0.28 -65.69 -5.20
CA PRO A 10 1.14 -65.41 -5.09
C PRO A 10 1.39 -64.00 -4.54
N THR A 11 2.21 -63.92 -3.49
CA THR A 11 2.74 -62.68 -2.91
C THR A 11 3.81 -62.07 -3.82
N ARG A 12 3.52 -60.91 -4.42
CA ARG A 12 4.45 -60.14 -5.25
C ARG A 12 4.92 -58.87 -4.52
N THR A 13 5.51 -59.03 -3.35
CA THR A 13 6.06 -57.93 -2.53
C THR A 13 7.54 -57.70 -2.82
N ARG A 14 7.89 -57.11 -3.98
CA ARG A 14 9.28 -56.61 -4.18
C ARG A 14 9.54 -55.62 -5.32
N ARG A 15 8.64 -54.66 -5.63
CA ARG A 15 8.95 -53.58 -6.59
C ARG A 15 8.28 -52.23 -6.29
N LEU A 16 8.27 -51.79 -5.02
CA LEU A 16 7.69 -50.49 -4.64
C LEU A 16 8.68 -49.53 -3.94
N ARG A 17 9.97 -49.83 -3.91
CA ARG A 17 10.98 -48.95 -3.28
C ARG A 17 11.63 -47.94 -4.23
N SER A 18 11.38 -48.00 -5.53
CA SER A 18 12.09 -47.16 -6.52
C SER A 18 11.32 -45.94 -7.03
N LEU A 19 10.07 -45.72 -6.59
CA LEU A 19 9.24 -44.59 -7.03
C LEU A 19 9.24 -43.39 -6.05
N VAL A 20 9.82 -43.55 -4.85
CA VAL A 20 9.85 -42.48 -3.84
C VAL A 20 10.97 -41.46 -4.09
N VAL A 21 12.03 -41.83 -4.82
CA VAL A 21 13.20 -40.96 -5.00
C VAL A 21 12.99 -39.90 -6.11
N VAL A 22 12.10 -40.14 -7.09
CA VAL A 22 11.87 -39.20 -8.20
C VAL A 22 10.90 -38.07 -7.82
N ALA A 23 10.00 -38.28 -6.85
CA ALA A 23 9.06 -37.25 -6.41
C ALA A 23 9.70 -36.15 -5.52
N ALA A 24 10.86 -36.42 -4.91
CA ALA A 24 11.55 -35.46 -4.03
C ALA A 24 12.39 -34.40 -4.77
N ALA A 25 12.72 -34.63 -6.06
CA ALA A 25 13.53 -33.68 -6.85
C ALA A 25 12.70 -32.58 -7.53
N SER A 26 11.38 -32.75 -7.63
CA SER A 26 10.49 -31.79 -8.32
C SER A 26 10.06 -30.60 -7.47
N THR A 27 10.23 -30.66 -6.15
CA THR A 27 9.85 -29.55 -5.25
C THR A 27 10.97 -28.51 -5.07
N MET A 28 12.23 -28.84 -5.35
CA MET A 28 13.36 -27.89 -5.27
C MET A 28 13.51 -26.98 -6.49
N LEU A 29 12.81 -27.26 -7.60
CA LEU A 29 12.85 -26.40 -8.79
C LEU A 29 11.77 -25.30 -8.79
N LEU A 30 10.81 -25.32 -7.86
CA LEU A 30 9.79 -24.26 -7.74
C LEU A 30 10.19 -23.11 -6.79
N SER A 31 11.29 -23.22 -6.04
CA SER A 31 11.79 -22.13 -5.20
C SER A 31 12.62 -21.08 -5.96
N GLY A 32 12.76 -21.21 -7.28
CA GLY A 32 13.59 -20.32 -8.12
C GLY A 32 12.96 -18.98 -8.52
N CYS A 33 11.65 -18.79 -8.30
CA CYS A 33 10.95 -17.51 -8.54
C CYS A 33 10.13 -17.06 -7.32
N ALA A 34 10.45 -17.59 -6.13
CA ALA A 34 9.71 -17.35 -4.90
C ALA A 34 9.92 -15.95 -4.28
N GLY A 35 10.54 -15.02 -5.00
CA GLY A 35 10.79 -13.64 -4.55
C GLY A 35 10.21 -12.55 -5.45
N THR A 36 9.52 -12.90 -6.54
CA THR A 36 8.79 -11.91 -7.35
C THR A 36 7.30 -12.06 -7.11
N HIS A 37 6.81 -11.32 -6.11
CA HIS A 37 5.38 -11.17 -5.83
C HIS A 37 4.72 -10.36 -6.95
N LEU A 38 4.49 -11.01 -8.10
CA LEU A 38 3.84 -10.39 -9.24
C LEU A 38 2.46 -9.88 -8.81
N GLY A 39 2.24 -8.57 -8.92
CA GLY A 39 0.96 -7.94 -8.60
C GLY A 39 0.83 -7.42 -7.17
N VAL A 40 1.89 -7.45 -6.36
CA VAL A 40 1.93 -6.77 -5.05
C VAL A 40 2.54 -5.38 -5.22
N ALA A 41 1.87 -4.37 -4.68
CA ALA A 41 2.34 -2.99 -4.69
C ALA A 41 3.09 -2.63 -3.40
N ALA A 42 2.59 -3.11 -2.26
CA ALA A 42 3.24 -2.97 -0.97
C ALA A 42 2.75 -4.06 0.00
N GLU A 43 3.56 -4.36 1.00
CA GLU A 43 3.26 -5.22 2.14
C GLU A 43 3.55 -4.43 3.42
N VAL A 44 2.68 -4.58 4.41
CA VAL A 44 2.76 -3.89 5.71
C VAL A 44 2.41 -4.92 6.79
N GLY A 45 3.44 -5.53 7.39
CA GLY A 45 3.26 -6.72 8.21
C GLY A 45 2.56 -7.82 7.40
N ASP A 46 1.46 -8.36 7.92
CA ASP A 46 0.66 -9.39 7.24
C ASP A 46 -0.31 -8.85 6.17
N SER A 47 -0.38 -7.53 5.98
CA SER A 47 -1.30 -6.91 5.02
C SER A 47 -0.66 -6.71 3.65
N THR A 48 -1.30 -7.22 2.61
CA THR A 48 -0.89 -7.01 1.21
C THR A 48 -1.75 -5.95 0.53
N ILE A 49 -1.11 -4.98 -0.12
CA ILE A 49 -1.72 -4.02 -1.04
C ILE A 49 -1.39 -4.46 -2.46
N THR A 50 -2.40 -4.77 -3.27
CA THR A 50 -2.18 -5.25 -4.65
C THR A 50 -2.02 -4.09 -5.64
N MET A 51 -1.32 -4.35 -6.75
CA MET A 51 -1.23 -3.43 -7.89
C MET A 51 -2.61 -3.04 -8.42
N GLN A 52 -3.54 -3.98 -8.47
CA GLN A 52 -4.91 -3.72 -8.91
C GLN A 52 -5.61 -2.73 -7.98
N THR A 53 -5.48 -2.91 -6.65
CA THR A 53 -6.03 -1.97 -5.66
C THR A 53 -5.50 -0.56 -5.89
N VAL A 54 -4.19 -0.42 -6.16
CA VAL A 54 -3.56 0.87 -6.44
C VAL A 54 -4.08 1.49 -7.73
N ASP A 55 -4.16 0.71 -8.81
CA ASP A 55 -4.64 1.18 -10.12
C ASP A 55 -6.10 1.64 -10.06
N ASP A 56 -6.98 0.83 -9.47
CA ASP A 56 -8.40 1.14 -9.31
C ASP A 56 -8.59 2.39 -8.45
N THR A 57 -7.89 2.45 -7.29
CA THR A 57 -7.97 3.59 -6.37
C THR A 57 -7.41 4.87 -7.00
N ALA A 58 -6.32 4.81 -7.77
CA ALA A 58 -5.76 5.97 -8.47
C ALA A 58 -6.72 6.49 -9.56
N SER A 59 -7.39 5.58 -10.27
CA SER A 59 -8.39 5.92 -11.29
C SER A 59 -9.62 6.58 -10.69
N ASP A 60 -10.15 6.01 -9.60
CA ASP A 60 -11.27 6.56 -8.85
C ASP A 60 -10.90 7.92 -8.25
N PHE A 61 -9.71 8.04 -7.65
CA PHE A 61 -9.21 9.31 -7.12
C PHE A 61 -9.08 10.38 -8.19
N CYS A 62 -8.49 10.05 -9.35
CA CYS A 62 -8.42 10.96 -10.49
C CYS A 62 -9.80 11.45 -10.92
N THR A 63 -10.79 10.55 -10.96
CA THR A 63 -12.17 10.92 -11.31
C THR A 63 -12.79 11.87 -10.28
N GLY A 64 -12.56 11.63 -8.99
CA GLY A 64 -13.04 12.49 -7.90
C GLY A 64 -12.42 13.88 -7.92
N VAL A 65 -11.11 14.00 -8.16
CA VAL A 65 -10.42 15.31 -8.18
C VAL A 65 -10.56 16.07 -9.50
N ARG A 66 -10.99 15.42 -10.58
CA ARG A 66 -11.09 16.01 -11.92
C ARG A 66 -11.78 17.37 -11.97
N PRO A 67 -12.93 17.60 -11.29
CA PRO A 67 -13.60 18.90 -11.28
C PRO A 67 -12.72 20.02 -10.71
N GLN A 68 -11.81 19.69 -9.80
CA GLN A 68 -10.95 20.63 -9.07
C GLN A 68 -9.63 20.93 -9.80
N LEU A 69 -9.24 20.12 -10.80
CA LEU A 69 -8.01 20.34 -11.56
C LEU A 69 -8.03 21.71 -12.26
N GLY A 70 -6.91 22.44 -12.19
CA GLY A 70 -6.79 23.80 -12.73
C GLY A 70 -7.58 24.88 -11.97
N THR A 71 -8.07 24.58 -10.76
CA THR A 71 -8.74 25.54 -9.87
C THR A 71 -8.05 25.58 -8.51
N GLY A 72 -8.08 26.72 -7.82
CA GLY A 72 -7.61 26.82 -6.43
C GLY A 72 -6.13 26.45 -6.23
N GLY A 73 -5.28 26.64 -7.25
CA GLY A 73 -3.86 26.27 -7.20
C GLY A 73 -3.57 24.81 -7.55
N ASN A 74 -4.58 23.97 -7.81
CA ASN A 74 -4.38 22.61 -8.30
C ASN A 74 -3.85 22.62 -9.74
N PRO A 75 -2.93 21.70 -10.08
CA PRO A 75 -2.43 21.59 -11.45
C PRO A 75 -3.58 21.23 -12.41
N ALA A 76 -3.48 21.71 -13.66
CA ALA A 76 -4.48 21.42 -14.70
C ALA A 76 -4.42 19.97 -15.19
N VAL A 77 -3.26 19.33 -15.05
CA VAL A 77 -2.97 17.95 -15.43
C VAL A 77 -2.05 17.34 -14.38
N ALA A 78 -2.24 16.07 -14.07
CA ALA A 78 -1.32 15.26 -13.26
C ALA A 78 -0.99 13.95 -13.97
N SER A 79 0.20 13.42 -13.75
CA SER A 79 0.59 12.11 -14.26
C SER A 79 -0.07 10.99 -13.42
N MET A 80 -0.59 9.96 -14.10
CA MET A 80 -1.14 8.78 -13.40
C MET A 80 -0.07 8.03 -12.61
N GLY A 81 1.20 8.09 -13.03
CA GLY A 81 2.32 7.51 -12.29
C GLY A 81 2.45 8.11 -10.89
N LYS A 82 2.46 9.44 -10.78
CA LYS A 82 2.54 10.12 -9.49
C LYS A 82 1.30 9.88 -8.64
N LEU A 83 0.11 9.86 -9.24
CA LEU A 83 -1.12 9.53 -8.51
C LEU A 83 -1.08 8.13 -7.90
N ARG A 84 -0.53 7.13 -8.62
CA ARG A 84 -0.34 5.79 -8.07
C ARG A 84 0.64 5.75 -6.91
N THR A 85 1.79 6.45 -7.02
CA THR A 85 2.75 6.58 -5.91
C THR A 85 2.09 7.22 -4.69
N TYR A 86 1.34 8.31 -4.89
CA TYR A 86 0.57 8.94 -3.82
C TYR A 86 -0.43 7.98 -3.17
N VAL A 87 -1.19 7.22 -3.97
CA VAL A 87 -2.14 6.22 -3.47
C VAL A 87 -1.44 5.14 -2.64
N VAL A 88 -0.32 4.59 -3.10
CA VAL A 88 0.47 3.61 -2.33
C VAL A 88 0.90 4.21 -1.00
N GLN A 89 1.43 5.43 -1.00
CA GLN A 89 1.87 6.12 0.22
C GLN A 89 0.72 6.26 1.22
N GLN A 90 -0.47 6.69 0.78
CA GLN A 90 -1.64 6.82 1.65
C GLN A 90 -2.13 5.46 2.16
N LEU A 91 -2.19 4.43 1.31
CA LEU A 91 -2.62 3.09 1.70
C LEU A 91 -1.67 2.46 2.73
N VAL A 92 -0.35 2.60 2.53
CA VAL A 92 0.64 2.12 3.50
C VAL A 92 0.55 2.90 4.82
N ALA A 93 0.47 4.23 4.76
CA ALA A 93 0.30 5.05 5.97
C ALA A 93 -0.96 4.67 6.76
N ARG A 94 -2.07 4.39 6.07
CA ARG A 94 -3.31 3.93 6.69
C ARG A 94 -3.14 2.55 7.33
N LYS A 95 -2.50 1.60 6.65
CA LYS A 95 -2.22 0.26 7.22
C LYS A 95 -1.31 0.31 8.44
N LEU A 96 -0.27 1.14 8.41
CA LEU A 96 0.58 1.38 9.58
C LEU A 96 -0.22 1.98 10.75
N THR A 97 -1.10 2.93 10.44
CA THR A 97 -1.99 3.55 11.44
C THR A 97 -3.02 2.56 11.99
N ASP A 98 -3.52 1.63 11.18
CA ASP A 98 -4.42 0.56 11.63
C ASP A 98 -3.73 -0.36 12.66
N LEU A 99 -2.43 -0.66 12.47
CA LEU A 99 -1.63 -1.41 13.44
C LEU A 99 -1.50 -0.66 14.77
N ILE A 100 -1.17 0.63 14.70
CA ILE A 100 -1.10 1.49 15.90
C ILE A 100 -2.47 1.57 16.59
N ALA A 101 -3.56 1.75 15.84
CA ALA A 101 -4.91 1.78 16.39
C ALA A 101 -5.24 0.48 17.14
N ALA A 102 -4.91 -0.67 16.55
CA ALA A 102 -5.15 -1.98 17.15
C ALA A 102 -4.36 -2.18 18.45
N ASP A 103 -3.06 -1.87 18.44
CA ASP A 103 -2.18 -2.04 19.60
C ASP A 103 -2.57 -1.15 20.79
N TYR A 104 -3.09 0.04 20.50
CA TYR A 104 -3.53 1.00 21.52
C TYR A 104 -5.02 0.91 21.86
N GLY A 105 -5.80 0.10 21.15
CA GLY A 105 -7.24 0.03 21.31
C GLY A 105 -7.95 1.35 20.98
N ILE A 106 -7.43 2.10 20.01
CA ILE A 106 -7.93 3.42 19.62
C ILE A 106 -8.97 3.29 18.52
N THR A 107 -10.12 3.90 18.74
CA THR A 107 -11.11 4.15 17.70
C THR A 107 -11.01 5.60 17.24
N PRO A 108 -11.13 5.89 15.94
CA PRO A 108 -11.09 7.26 15.45
C PRO A 108 -12.16 8.15 16.09
N SER A 109 -11.86 9.43 16.25
CA SER A 109 -12.75 10.42 16.85
C SER A 109 -13.93 10.79 15.96
N SER A 110 -14.88 11.55 16.51
CA SER A 110 -15.98 12.15 15.74
C SER A 110 -15.48 13.13 14.67
N ASP A 111 -14.33 13.76 14.90
CA ASP A 111 -13.79 14.76 13.99
C ASP A 111 -13.29 14.10 12.71
N TYR A 112 -12.58 12.97 12.84
CA TYR A 112 -12.22 12.14 11.69
C TYR A 112 -13.47 11.68 10.92
N ARG A 113 -14.49 11.15 11.60
CA ARG A 113 -15.73 10.70 10.95
C ARG A 113 -16.44 11.84 10.22
N THR A 114 -16.41 13.05 10.78
CA THR A 114 -16.98 14.24 10.15
C THR A 114 -16.18 14.62 8.90
N ALA A 115 -14.86 14.53 8.94
CA ALA A 115 -14.00 14.77 7.78
C ALA A 115 -14.28 13.76 6.65
N VAL A 116 -14.40 12.47 6.96
CA VAL A 116 -14.79 11.43 5.98
C VAL A 116 -16.13 11.77 5.34
N ARG A 117 -17.13 12.11 6.16
CA ARG A 117 -18.45 12.46 5.64
C ARG A 117 -18.43 13.68 4.74
N SER A 118 -17.65 14.70 5.08
CA SER A 118 -17.47 15.89 4.25
C SER A 118 -16.79 15.55 2.91
N ALA A 119 -15.76 14.69 2.94
CA ALA A 119 -15.07 14.22 1.75
C ALA A 119 -16.00 13.45 0.81
N GLU A 120 -16.83 12.54 1.34
CA GLU A 120 -17.85 11.81 0.55
C GLU A 120 -18.84 12.74 -0.16
N LEU A 121 -19.30 13.79 0.53
CA LEU A 121 -20.21 14.78 -0.05
C LEU A 121 -19.53 15.58 -1.17
N SER A 122 -18.24 15.89 -1.01
CA SER A 122 -17.45 16.57 -2.05
C SER A 122 -17.21 15.69 -3.28
N ALA A 123 -17.25 14.36 -3.11
CA ALA A 123 -17.05 13.35 -4.14
C ALA A 123 -18.31 13.04 -4.97
N SER A 124 -19.28 13.96 -5.02
CA SER A 124 -20.57 13.73 -5.69
C SER A 124 -20.47 13.34 -7.18
N ALA A 125 -19.37 13.68 -7.85
CA ALA A 125 -19.06 13.29 -9.23
C ALA A 125 -18.75 11.79 -9.39
N LEU A 126 -18.43 11.07 -8.30
CA LEU A 126 -18.19 9.63 -8.31
C LEU A 126 -19.50 8.83 -8.16
N PRO A 127 -19.56 7.61 -8.74
CA PRO A 127 -20.56 6.61 -8.36
C PRO A 127 -20.60 6.42 -6.84
N GLU A 128 -21.79 6.16 -6.29
CA GLU A 128 -22.00 6.10 -4.83
C GLU A 128 -21.09 5.08 -4.15
N ASP A 129 -20.88 3.91 -4.78
CA ASP A 129 -20.01 2.83 -4.31
C ASP A 129 -18.52 3.21 -4.29
N LYS A 130 -18.10 4.27 -4.99
CA LYS A 130 -16.71 4.75 -5.05
C LYS A 130 -16.42 5.91 -4.11
N ARG A 131 -17.44 6.57 -3.57
CA ARG A 131 -17.28 7.78 -2.73
C ARG A 131 -16.56 7.47 -1.42
N ALA A 132 -16.84 6.33 -0.80
CA ALA A 132 -16.21 5.93 0.44
C ALA A 132 -14.69 5.76 0.27
N GLY A 133 -14.24 5.00 -0.74
CA GLY A 133 -12.81 4.80 -0.99
C GLY A 133 -12.07 6.11 -1.33
N TYR A 134 -12.70 7.00 -2.10
CA TYR A 134 -12.17 8.35 -2.33
C TYR A 134 -12.02 9.15 -1.03
N ALA A 135 -13.08 9.16 -0.20
CA ALA A 135 -13.10 9.90 1.05
C ALA A 135 -12.08 9.37 2.06
N GLU A 136 -11.92 8.05 2.15
CA GLU A 136 -10.89 7.43 2.97
C GLU A 136 -9.49 7.85 2.55
N LEU A 137 -9.19 7.80 1.25
CA LEU A 137 -7.88 8.21 0.74
C LEU A 137 -7.62 9.69 1.02
N GLN A 138 -8.59 10.55 0.72
CA GLN A 138 -8.51 12.01 0.92
C GLN A 138 -8.32 12.39 2.38
N THR A 139 -8.86 11.61 3.31
CA THR A 139 -8.82 11.88 4.76
C THR A 139 -7.76 11.08 5.50
N THR A 140 -6.86 10.37 4.79
CA THR A 140 -5.78 9.60 5.41
C THR A 140 -4.92 10.45 6.35
N GLY A 141 -4.60 11.69 5.98
CA GLY A 141 -3.87 12.61 6.87
C GLY A 141 -4.61 12.88 8.18
N ASN A 142 -5.93 13.12 8.12
CA ASN A 142 -6.75 13.30 9.31
C ASN A 142 -6.78 12.03 10.18
N TYR A 143 -6.87 10.85 9.57
CA TYR A 143 -6.85 9.57 10.26
C TYR A 143 -5.53 9.34 11.01
N VAL A 144 -4.41 9.56 10.33
CA VAL A 144 -3.05 9.44 10.89
C VAL A 144 -2.89 10.37 12.09
N THR A 145 -3.24 11.66 11.94
CA THR A 145 -3.12 12.63 13.03
C THR A 145 -4.01 12.28 14.22
N ASP A 146 -5.25 11.88 13.98
CA ASP A 146 -6.23 11.54 15.01
C ASP A 146 -5.79 10.32 15.83
N VAL A 147 -5.50 9.21 15.14
CA VAL A 147 -5.15 7.94 15.79
C VAL A 147 -3.80 8.02 16.48
N ILE A 148 -2.75 8.48 15.79
CA ILE A 148 -1.40 8.51 16.37
C ILE A 148 -1.31 9.59 17.45
N GLY A 149 -2.03 10.71 17.32
CA GLY A 149 -2.12 11.73 18.37
C GLY A 149 -2.76 11.21 19.65
N ALA A 150 -3.82 10.41 19.53
CA ALA A 150 -4.43 9.71 20.66
C ALA A 150 -3.47 8.67 21.27
N ALA A 151 -2.74 7.90 20.45
CA ALA A 151 -1.75 6.92 20.92
C ALA A 151 -0.58 7.59 21.67
N ALA A 152 -0.08 8.70 21.13
CA ALA A 152 0.98 9.50 21.73
C ALA A 152 0.57 10.03 23.11
N THR A 153 -0.65 10.56 23.21
CA THR A 153 -1.22 11.03 24.49
C THR A 153 -1.36 9.87 25.48
N ALA A 154 -1.81 8.70 25.03
CA ALA A 154 -1.94 7.52 25.87
C ALA A 154 -0.58 7.01 26.39
N GLU A 155 0.49 7.02 25.57
CA GLU A 155 1.84 6.70 26.03
C GLU A 155 2.35 7.66 27.11
N LEU A 156 2.16 8.97 26.89
CA LEU A 156 2.59 9.97 27.86
C LEU A 156 1.84 9.84 29.20
N ALA A 157 0.54 9.53 29.15
CA ALA A 157 -0.25 9.26 30.33
C ALA A 157 0.24 8.01 31.09
N LYS A 158 0.58 6.91 30.39
CA LYS A 158 1.20 5.72 31.01
C LYS A 158 2.55 6.03 31.66
N ALA A 159 3.32 6.96 31.08
CA ALA A 159 4.58 7.44 31.63
C ALA A 159 4.42 8.42 32.82
N GLY A 160 3.18 8.69 33.26
CA GLY A 160 2.88 9.55 34.40
C GLY A 160 2.66 11.03 34.04
N ASN A 161 2.72 11.40 32.76
CA ASN A 161 2.40 12.75 32.30
C ASN A 161 0.93 12.82 31.85
N ALA A 162 0.04 13.12 32.79
CA ALA A 162 -1.40 13.18 32.53
C ALA A 162 -1.84 14.42 31.72
N ASN A 163 -1.00 15.46 31.63
CA ASN A 163 -1.31 16.71 30.92
C ASN A 163 -0.10 17.13 30.07
N PRO A 164 0.25 16.35 29.03
CA PRO A 164 1.40 16.68 28.21
C PRO A 164 1.17 17.98 27.42
N SER A 165 2.23 18.77 27.27
CA SER A 165 2.26 19.89 26.35
C SER A 165 2.17 19.41 24.90
N GLN A 166 1.78 20.30 23.97
CA GLN A 166 1.73 19.94 22.55
C GLN A 166 3.09 19.51 21.98
N ASP A 167 4.18 20.10 22.46
CA ASP A 167 5.53 19.72 22.06
C ASP A 167 5.88 18.29 22.50
N GLU A 168 5.43 17.88 23.69
CA GLU A 168 5.61 16.50 24.17
C GLU A 168 4.79 15.51 23.36
N VAL A 169 3.53 15.86 23.05
CA VAL A 169 2.68 15.04 22.17
C VAL A 169 3.30 14.91 20.78
N GLY A 170 3.82 16.01 20.21
CA GLY A 170 4.49 15.98 18.91
C GLY A 170 5.74 15.09 18.89
N LYS A 171 6.56 15.11 19.95
CA LYS A 171 7.71 14.19 20.07
C LYS A 171 7.27 12.73 20.21
N ALA A 172 6.27 12.45 21.03
CA ALA A 172 5.74 11.11 21.21
C ALA A 172 5.07 10.58 19.92
N PHE A 173 4.42 11.47 19.16
CA PHE A 173 3.84 11.17 17.85
C PHE A 173 4.92 10.71 16.86
N SER A 174 5.99 11.49 16.70
CA SER A 174 7.12 11.10 15.83
C SER A 174 7.78 9.81 16.30
N ALA A 175 8.02 9.67 17.61
CA ALA A 175 8.62 8.45 18.16
C ALA A 175 7.77 7.20 17.92
N LEU A 176 6.44 7.32 17.94
CA LEU A 176 5.54 6.21 17.60
C LEU A 176 5.65 5.85 16.13
N ILE A 177 5.64 6.82 15.21
CA ILE A 177 5.84 6.55 13.78
C ILE A 177 7.18 5.85 13.57
N ASP A 178 8.27 6.38 14.12
CA ASP A 178 9.60 5.80 13.99
C ASP A 178 9.65 4.37 14.55
N LYS A 179 9.03 4.13 15.71
CA LYS A 179 8.93 2.79 16.29
C LYS A 179 8.25 1.82 15.32
N TYR A 180 7.06 2.15 14.83
CA TYR A 180 6.29 1.23 13.97
C TYR A 180 6.92 1.06 12.59
N LEU A 181 7.56 2.08 12.03
CA LEU A 181 8.34 1.95 10.80
C LEU A 181 9.54 1.01 10.95
N ASN A 182 10.15 0.95 12.14
CA ASN A 182 11.29 0.07 12.42
C ASN A 182 10.89 -1.36 12.82
N GLU A 183 9.73 -1.52 13.46
CA GLU A 183 9.24 -2.82 13.96
C GLU A 183 8.36 -3.56 12.94
N THR A 184 7.74 -2.86 12.00
CA THR A 184 6.88 -3.45 10.96
C THR A 184 7.69 -3.76 9.72
N ASP A 185 7.53 -4.98 9.18
CA ASP A 185 8.06 -5.30 7.86
C ASP A 185 7.25 -4.56 6.79
N ILE A 186 7.85 -3.53 6.20
CA ILE A 186 7.26 -2.72 5.14
C ILE A 186 8.08 -2.89 3.88
N THR A 187 7.49 -3.56 2.89
CA THR A 187 8.08 -3.71 1.57
C THR A 187 7.21 -2.97 0.56
N ILE A 188 7.81 -2.13 -0.29
CA ILE A 188 7.11 -1.40 -1.35
C ILE A 188 7.76 -1.78 -2.69
N ASP A 189 6.95 -2.05 -3.71
CA ASP A 189 7.47 -2.34 -5.06
C ASP A 189 8.34 -1.16 -5.53
N PRO A 190 9.60 -1.40 -5.92
CA PRO A 190 10.52 -0.32 -6.29
C PRO A 190 10.03 0.61 -7.40
N ARG A 191 9.06 0.19 -8.22
CA ARG A 191 8.47 1.05 -9.24
C ARG A 191 7.81 2.32 -8.69
N PHE A 192 7.44 2.33 -7.41
CA PHE A 192 6.81 3.49 -6.77
C PHE A 192 7.83 4.53 -6.31
N GLY A 193 9.14 4.20 -6.27
CA GLY A 193 10.19 5.12 -5.86
C GLY A 193 10.12 5.49 -4.38
N LEU A 194 9.61 4.60 -3.53
CA LEU A 194 9.44 4.81 -2.09
C LEU A 194 10.30 3.83 -1.29
N SER A 195 10.90 4.31 -0.19
CA SER A 195 11.46 3.47 0.88
C SER A 195 10.40 3.09 1.91
N SER A 196 10.76 2.20 2.85
CA SER A 196 9.87 1.71 3.91
C SER A 196 9.38 2.82 4.85
N ASP A 197 10.13 3.91 5.00
CA ASP A 197 9.77 5.13 5.73
C ASP A 197 8.88 6.09 4.93
N LEU A 198 8.38 5.64 3.76
CA LEU A 198 7.53 6.40 2.84
C LEU A 198 8.17 7.66 2.25
N GLN A 199 9.49 7.79 2.36
CA GLN A 199 10.24 8.82 1.67
C GLN A 199 10.59 8.39 0.24
N ALA A 200 10.92 9.34 -0.60
CA ALA A 200 11.43 9.02 -1.93
C ALA A 200 12.79 8.33 -1.84
N ALA A 201 12.93 7.25 -2.59
CA ALA A 201 14.16 6.49 -2.68
C ALA A 201 14.46 6.15 -4.15
N ASP A 202 15.74 6.24 -4.52
CA ASP A 202 16.20 5.68 -5.80
C ASP A 202 16.44 4.18 -5.64
N ASN A 203 15.37 3.42 -5.82
CA ASN A 203 15.37 1.96 -5.82
C ASN A 203 15.11 1.39 -7.23
N SER A 204 15.21 2.22 -8.27
CA SER A 204 15.02 1.79 -9.65
C SER A 204 16.18 0.90 -10.10
N VAL A 205 15.84 -0.29 -10.61
CA VAL A 205 16.79 -1.16 -11.32
C VAL A 205 16.88 -0.83 -12.82
N SER A 206 16.16 0.20 -13.27
CA SER A 206 16.09 0.64 -14.67
C SER A 206 16.67 2.02 -14.88
N PHE A 207 17.31 2.25 -16.04
CA PHE A 207 17.93 3.51 -16.40
C PHE A 207 17.10 4.30 -17.42
N ALA A 208 16.86 5.57 -17.13
CA ALA A 208 16.18 6.49 -18.04
C ALA A 208 17.08 6.88 -19.22
N VAL A 209 16.87 6.27 -20.39
CA VAL A 209 17.70 6.52 -21.58
C VAL A 209 17.13 7.58 -22.52
N SER A 210 15.79 7.68 -22.64
CA SER A 210 15.14 8.67 -23.50
C SER A 210 14.92 10.00 -22.78
N SER A 211 14.79 11.11 -23.51
CA SER A 211 14.50 12.42 -22.93
C SER A 211 13.20 12.41 -22.11
N LEU A 212 12.15 11.75 -22.61
CA LEU A 212 10.89 11.59 -21.89
C LEU A 212 11.06 10.76 -20.61
N ALA A 213 11.84 9.67 -20.65
CA ALA A 213 12.10 8.86 -19.47
C ALA A 213 12.90 9.64 -18.41
N LYS A 214 13.86 10.48 -18.83
CA LYS A 214 14.64 11.34 -17.92
C LYS A 214 13.77 12.41 -17.26
N GLN A 215 12.83 12.98 -18.02
CA GLN A 215 11.82 13.88 -17.45
C GLN A 215 10.92 13.16 -16.43
N GLY A 216 10.51 11.92 -16.73
CA GLY A 216 9.75 11.11 -15.78
C GLY A 216 10.51 10.79 -14.49
N LEU A 217 11.79 10.43 -14.60
CA LEU A 217 12.65 10.19 -13.43
C LEU A 217 12.80 11.47 -12.60
N LYS A 218 13.01 12.62 -13.25
CA LYS A 218 13.05 13.92 -12.55
C LYS A 218 11.73 14.21 -11.84
N ALA A 219 10.61 14.04 -12.52
CA ALA A 219 9.28 14.29 -11.96
C ALA A 219 8.94 13.35 -10.79
N ALA A 220 9.44 12.11 -10.79
CA ALA A 220 9.27 11.17 -9.69
C ALA A 220 10.11 11.53 -8.45
N ASN A 221 11.32 12.08 -8.67
CA ASN A 221 12.22 12.47 -7.59
C ASN A 221 11.89 13.85 -7.01
N ASP A 222 11.20 14.72 -7.77
CA ASP A 222 10.75 16.03 -7.31
C ASP A 222 9.51 15.87 -6.39
N GLN A 223 9.76 15.50 -5.12
CA GLN A 223 8.74 15.33 -4.06
C GLN A 223 8.18 16.65 -3.50
N ALA A 224 8.62 17.81 -4.01
CA ALA A 224 8.25 19.14 -3.50
C ALA A 224 6.77 19.53 -3.71
N GLY A 225 5.87 18.56 -3.91
CA GLY A 225 4.42 18.74 -4.01
C GLY A 225 3.95 19.38 -5.33
N THR A 226 4.84 19.97 -6.12
CA THR A 226 4.47 20.56 -7.41
C THR A 226 4.46 19.49 -8.51
N GLU A 227 3.37 19.45 -9.29
CA GLU A 227 3.33 18.63 -10.49
C GLU A 227 4.23 19.24 -11.57
N ASP A 228 5.13 18.44 -12.15
CA ASP A 228 5.80 18.81 -13.39
C ASP A 228 4.76 18.73 -14.53
N THR A 229 4.02 19.81 -14.70
CA THR A 229 3.00 19.93 -15.74
C THR A 229 3.59 19.80 -17.15
N THR A 230 4.88 20.06 -17.35
CA THR A 230 5.53 19.86 -18.66
C THR A 230 5.63 18.37 -18.96
N TYR A 231 6.16 17.59 -18.01
CA TYR A 231 6.21 16.14 -18.13
C TYR A 231 4.81 15.53 -18.24
N ALA A 232 3.89 15.93 -17.35
CA ALA A 232 2.53 15.41 -17.36
C ALA A 232 1.81 15.68 -18.69
N ASN A 233 1.99 16.86 -19.31
CA ASN A 233 1.42 17.17 -20.63
C ASN A 233 2.06 16.39 -21.79
N ALA A 234 3.32 15.97 -21.65
CA ALA A 234 4.01 15.17 -22.68
C ALA A 234 3.55 13.69 -22.70
N LEU A 235 2.81 13.24 -21.69
CA LEU A 235 2.30 11.88 -21.62
C LEU A 235 1.08 11.65 -22.54
N PRO A 236 0.89 10.42 -23.05
CA PRO A 236 -0.36 10.00 -23.68
C PRO A 236 -1.59 10.31 -22.81
N ALA A 237 -2.74 10.57 -23.43
CA ALA A 237 -4.00 10.87 -22.72
C ALA A 237 -4.38 9.82 -21.67
N SER A 238 -4.12 8.54 -21.93
CA SER A 238 -4.39 7.45 -21.00
C SER A 238 -3.50 7.43 -19.74
N LEU A 239 -2.42 8.23 -19.72
CA LEU A 239 -1.49 8.33 -18.60
C LEU A 239 -1.60 9.68 -17.87
N ARG A 240 -2.64 10.46 -18.18
CA ARG A 240 -2.90 11.79 -17.61
C ARG A 240 -4.21 11.80 -16.84
N CYS A 241 -4.19 12.40 -15.67
CA CYS A 241 -5.37 12.87 -14.99
C CYS A 241 -5.59 14.34 -15.34
N GLN A 242 -6.63 14.62 -16.11
CA GLN A 242 -6.95 15.96 -16.61
C GLN A 242 -8.47 16.12 -16.73
N LYS A 243 -8.93 17.37 -16.86
CA LYS A 243 -10.33 17.67 -17.16
C LYS A 243 -10.79 17.08 -18.48
#